data_AF-A0A963NA35-F1
#
_entry.id   AF-A0A963NA35-F1
#
_cell.length_a   1.000
_cell.length_b   1.000
_cell.length_c   1.000
_cell.angle_alpha   90.00
_cell.angle_beta   90.00
_cell.angle_gamma   90.00
#
_symmetry.space_group_name_H-M   'P 1'
#
loop_
_entity.id
_entity.type
_entity.pdbx_description
1 polymer ?
#
loop_
_entity_poly.entity_id
_entity_poly.type
_entity_poly.pdbx_seq_one_letter_code
_entity_poly.pdbx_strand_id
1 'polypeptide(L)' 'MIAGKVVQKYEQSTCEQLQAKKGQPKSAREQQAVQMLRSNPAMRTEFINRVAAPIANKMFECGLIP' A
#
# COMPACT_ATOMS: atom_id res chain seq x y z
N MET A 1 12.16 1.13 -8.29
CA MET A 1 12.07 0.33 -7.03
C MET A 1 10.63 -0.10 -6.77
N ILE A 2 10.39 -1.22 -6.06
CA ILE A 2 9.03 -1.74 -5.80
C ILE A 2 8.18 -0.73 -5.00
N ALA A 3 8.76 -0.07 -3.99
CA ALA A 3 8.07 0.96 -3.20
C ALA A 3 7.46 2.08 -4.08
N GLY A 4 8.23 2.60 -5.04
CA GLY A 4 7.72 3.65 -5.96
C GLY A 4 6.57 3.18 -6.84
N LYS A 5 6.56 1.92 -7.29
CA LYS A 5 5.43 1.36 -8.04
C LYS A 5 4.17 1.25 -7.20
N VAL A 6 4.31 0.97 -5.90
CA VAL A 6 3.17 0.92 -4.97
C VAL A 6 2.60 2.33 -4.77
N VAL A 7 3.46 3.32 -4.53
CA VAL A 7 3.03 4.73 -4.40
C VAL A 7 2.28 5.19 -5.65
N GLN A 8 2.89 5.02 -6.83
CA GLN A 8 2.29 5.40 -8.10
C GLN A 8 0.91 4.74 -8.33
N LYS A 9 0.76 3.46 -7.94
CA LYS A 9 -0.53 2.76 -8.04
C LYS A 9 -1.62 3.43 -7.21
N TYR A 10 -1.31 3.86 -5.99
CA TYR A 10 -2.30 4.55 -5.15
C TYR A 10 -2.60 5.94 -5.66
N GLU A 11 -1.59 6.71 -6.05
CA GLU A 11 -1.76 8.06 -6.61
C GLU A 11 -2.62 8.06 -7.87
N GLN A 12 -2.42 7.07 -8.76
CA GLN A 12 -3.18 6.92 -10.00
C GLN A 12 -4.55 6.24 -9.83
N SER A 13 -4.84 5.63 -8.67
CA SER A 13 -6.14 5.00 -8.43
C SER A 13 -7.19 6.06 -8.08
N THR A 14 -8.42 5.86 -8.56
CA THR A 14 -9.56 6.68 -8.12
C THR A 14 -10.02 6.27 -6.72
N CYS A 15 -10.76 7.14 -6.04
CA CYS A 15 -11.25 6.82 -4.70
C CYS A 15 -12.23 5.64 -4.69
N GLU A 16 -13.07 5.50 -5.71
CA GLU A 16 -14.00 4.38 -5.88
C GLU A 16 -13.24 3.07 -6.09
N GLN A 17 -12.14 3.10 -6.87
CA GLN A 17 -11.28 1.93 -7.08
C GLN A 17 -10.58 1.51 -5.78
N LEU A 18 -10.15 2.46 -4.95
CA LEU A 18 -9.53 2.18 -3.66
C LEU A 18 -10.56 1.68 -2.64
N GLN A 19 -11.77 2.23 -2.63
CA GLN A 19 -12.90 1.73 -1.83
C GLN A 19 -13.28 0.31 -2.23
N ALA A 20 -13.43 0.02 -3.52
CA ALA A 20 -13.78 -1.31 -4.00
C ALA A 20 -12.74 -2.36 -3.57
N LYS A 21 -11.46 -1.98 -3.54
CA LYS A 21 -10.37 -2.85 -3.07
C LYS A 21 -10.28 -2.98 -1.55
N LYS A 22 -10.87 -2.06 -0.79
CA LYS A 22 -10.88 -2.11 0.67
C LYS A 22 -11.67 -3.35 1.12
N GLY A 23 -11.03 -4.21 1.91
CA GLY A 23 -11.64 -5.45 2.39
C GLY A 23 -11.55 -6.64 1.43
N GLN A 24 -11.04 -6.45 0.20
CA GLN A 24 -10.77 -7.59 -0.69
C GLN A 24 -9.58 -8.42 -0.16
N PRO A 25 -9.61 -9.75 -0.32
CA PRO A 25 -8.48 -10.60 0.02
C PRO A 25 -7.26 -10.22 -0.82
N LYS A 26 -6.08 -10.24 -0.19
CA LYS A 26 -4.80 -9.98 -0.86
C LYS A 26 -4.54 -11.09 -1.88
N SER A 27 -4.05 -10.72 -3.06
CA SER A 27 -3.58 -11.68 -4.06
C SER A 27 -2.41 -12.53 -3.53
N ALA A 28 -2.18 -13.72 -4.11
CA ALA A 28 -1.05 -14.58 -3.72
C ALA A 28 0.29 -13.84 -3.75
N ARG A 29 0.50 -12.97 -4.75
CA ARG A 29 1.71 -12.15 -4.87
C ARG A 29 1.84 -11.12 -3.75
N GLU A 30 0.74 -10.48 -3.36
CA GLU A 30 0.73 -9.55 -2.22
C GLU A 30 0.97 -10.28 -0.90
N GLN A 31 0.42 -11.48 -0.74
CA GLN A 31 0.67 -12.32 0.44
C GLN A 31 2.15 -12.70 0.57
N GLN A 32 2.79 -13.11 -0.54
CA GLN A 32 4.23 -13.39 -0.57
C GLN A 32 5.07 -12.16 -0.22
N ALA A 33 4.74 -10.99 -0.78
CA ALA A 33 5.43 -9.74 -0.46
C ALA A 33 5.29 -9.38 1.03
N VAL A 34 4.10 -9.55 1.61
CA VAL A 34 3.87 -9.35 3.05
C VAL A 34 4.72 -10.31 3.87
N GLN A 35 4.82 -11.59 3.49
CA GLN A 35 5.63 -12.58 4.20
C GLN A 35 7.13 -12.22 4.16
N MET A 36 7.62 -11.76 3.02
CA MET A 36 9.00 -11.28 2.87
C MET A 36 9.28 -10.09 3.80
N LEU A 37 8.41 -9.07 3.81
CA LEU A 37 8.56 -7.90 4.69
C LEU A 37 8.40 -8.25 6.18
N ARG A 38 7.57 -9.24 6.52
CA ARG A 38 7.49 -9.75 7.90
C ARG A 38 8.81 -10.38 8.35
N SER A 39 9.45 -11.13 7.46
CA SER A 39 10.69 -11.86 7.73
C SER A 39 11.94 -10.98 7.72
N ASN A 40 11.89 -9.76 7.17
CA ASN A 40 13.00 -8.81 7.15
C ASN A 40 12.60 -7.44 7.73
N PRO A 41 12.87 -7.18 9.03
CA PRO A 41 12.48 -5.93 9.69
C PRO A 41 13.09 -4.67 9.09
N ALA A 42 14.37 -4.70 8.69
CA ALA A 42 15.04 -3.53 8.11
C ALA A 42 14.41 -3.14 6.76
N MET A 43 14.17 -4.13 5.90
CA MET A 43 13.49 -3.93 4.62
C MET A 43 12.04 -3.43 4.82
N ARG A 44 11.33 -3.95 5.82
CA ARG A 44 9.99 -3.47 6.18
C ARG A 44 10.00 -2.01 6.58
N THR A 45 10.92 -1.59 7.44
CA THR A 45 11.04 -0.20 7.87
C THR A 45 11.32 0.72 6.69
N GLU A 46 12.29 0.39 5.84
CA GLU A 46 12.61 1.18 4.65
C GLU A 46 11.40 1.28 3.70
N PHE A 47 10.71 0.16 3.46
CA PHE A 47 9.53 0.13 2.60
C PHE A 47 8.40 0.99 3.16
N ILE A 48 8.04 0.81 4.44
CA ILE A 48 6.96 1.55 5.10
C ILE A 48 7.26 3.05 5.09
N ASN A 49 8.48 3.46 5.45
CA ASN A 49 8.87 4.88 5.46
C ASN A 49 8.69 5.56 4.09
N ARG A 50 8.85 4.81 2.99
CA ARG A 50 8.68 5.35 1.64
C ARG A 50 7.24 5.40 1.17
N VAL A 51 6.39 4.46 1.61
CA VAL A 51 5.03 4.33 1.06
C VAL A 51 3.95 4.88 1.99
N ALA A 52 4.20 4.93 3.30
CA ALA A 52 3.15 5.21 4.30
C ALA A 52 2.53 6.60 4.11
N ALA A 53 3.35 7.66 4.08
CA ALA A 53 2.86 9.02 3.95
C ALA A 53 2.02 9.28 2.67
N PRO A 54 2.52 9.02 1.45
CA PRO A 54 1.74 9.30 0.24
C PRO A 54 0.47 8.45 0.13
N ILE A 55 0.52 7.19 0.56
CA ILE A 55 -0.66 6.32 0.55
C ILE A 55 -1.67 6.77 1.59
N ALA A 56 -1.24 7.11 2.81
CA ALA A 56 -2.12 7.59 3.86
C ALA A 56 -2.82 8.89 3.43
N ASN A 57 -2.10 9.85 2.85
CA ASN A 57 -2.69 11.07 2.31
C ASN A 57 -3.77 10.77 1.27
N LYS A 58 -3.47 9.89 0.30
CA LYS A 58 -4.46 9.49 -0.71
C LYS A 58 -5.68 8.80 -0.10
N MET A 59 -5.47 7.94 0.91
CA MET A 59 -6.55 7.26 1.61
C MET A 59 -7.41 8.24 2.43
N PHE A 60 -6.79 9.25 3.04
CA PHE A 60 -7.48 10.31 3.77
C PHE A 60 -8.34 11.17 2.83
N GLU A 61 -7.78 11.63 1.71
CA GLU A 61 -8.52 12.35 0.67
C GLU A 61 -9.72 11.57 0.14
N CYS A 62 -9.61 10.25 0.06
CA CYS A 62 -10.68 9.35 -0.36
C CYS A 62 -11.63 8.92 0.76
N GLY A 63 -11.51 9.47 1.98
CA GLY A 63 -12.36 9.13 3.14
C GLY A 63 -12.22 7.68 3.62
N LEU A 64 -11.10 7.02 3.32
CA LEU A 64 -10.84 5.62 3.66
C LEU A 64 -10.25 5.43 5.06
N ILE A 65 -9.59 6.45 5.57
CA ILE A 65 -9.06 6.55 6.94
C ILE A 65 -9.47 7.91 7.51
N PRO A 66 -9.72 8.00 8.83
CA PRO A 66 -10.07 9.25 9.49
C PRO A 66 -8.89 10.22 9.60
#